data_AF-A0A7X9HEA6-F1
#
_entry.id   AF-A0A7X9HEA6-F1
#
_cell.length_a   1.000
_cell.length_b   1.000
_cell.length_c   1.000
_cell.angle_alpha   90.00
_cell.angle_beta   90.00
_cell.angle_gamma   90.00
#
_symmetry.space_group_name_H-M   'P 1'
#
loop_
_entity.id
_entity.type
_entity.pdbx_description
1 polymer ?
#
loop_
_entity_poly.entity_id
_entity_poly.type
_entity_poly.pdbx_seq_one_letter_code
_entity_poly.pdbx_strand_id
1 'polypeptide(L)'
;LFFLHKQNPISTIQFILSHNKNAATCAASVFVFILLETIIMRQLIALDSVVLKQTAEDAYQFVQEHSALFFNNGGNPQNIIEATKDLHDLIINLPLESDETHYTRYCIPFANRWSKNEYTRLTVNHPFTLLPLALYCVHTGQKDSLLYSAIHKGGKISLLTPLVALIATALYGYDVIPKNLIDTVVNKKRILQLLALLQSHSISINYLTEFFQNEEKLTQKELEERESKLKHIKSKQTGKNKDKDTYTSMTYHVVESWTKLDKAKWKKERKRIREK
;
A
#
# COMPACT_ATOMS: atom_id res chain seq x y z
N LEU A 1 -7.76 -1.67 -18.92
CA LEU A 1 -7.33 -0.52 -19.75
C LEU A 1 -6.00 0.09 -19.28
N PHE A 2 -5.83 0.44 -18.00
CA PHE A 2 -4.54 0.90 -17.46
C PHE A 2 -3.40 -0.12 -17.66
N PHE A 3 -3.67 -1.40 -17.43
CA PHE A 3 -2.71 -2.48 -17.64
C PHE A 3 -2.56 -2.91 -19.10
N LEU A 4 -3.55 -2.66 -19.96
CA LEU A 4 -3.54 -3.11 -21.37
C LEU A 4 -2.47 -2.40 -22.22
N HIS A 5 -1.88 -1.31 -21.71
CA HIS A 5 -0.73 -0.63 -22.29
C HIS A 5 0.49 -0.95 -21.43
N LYS A 6 1.58 -1.41 -22.04
CA LYS A 6 2.83 -1.74 -21.33
C LYS A 6 3.31 -0.50 -20.56
N GLN A 7 3.07 -0.49 -19.26
CA GLN A 7 3.44 0.65 -18.41
C GLN A 7 4.96 0.74 -18.32
N ASN A 8 5.48 1.96 -18.42
CA ASN A 8 6.91 2.20 -18.24
C ASN A 8 7.24 2.01 -16.74
N PRO A 9 8.20 1.14 -16.38
CA PRO A 9 8.66 0.99 -15.00
C PRO A 9 8.98 2.32 -14.31
N ILE A 10 9.50 3.29 -15.07
CA ILE A 10 9.79 4.65 -14.59
C ILE A 10 8.52 5.33 -14.07
N SER A 11 7.44 5.32 -14.84
CA SER A 11 6.17 5.98 -14.49
C SER A 11 5.54 5.33 -13.25
N THR A 12 5.57 4.00 -13.16
CA THR A 12 5.06 3.26 -12.00
C THR A 12 5.85 3.60 -10.74
N ILE A 13 7.18 3.55 -10.80
CA ILE A 13 8.05 3.84 -9.66
C ILE A 13 7.89 5.30 -9.21
N GLN A 14 7.85 6.23 -10.16
CA GLN A 14 7.64 7.65 -9.88
C GLN A 14 6.29 7.88 -9.20
N PHE A 15 5.23 7.20 -9.66
CA PHE A 15 3.90 7.30 -9.05
C PHE A 15 3.90 6.77 -7.61
N ILE A 16 4.52 5.61 -7.35
CA ILE A 16 4.56 5.05 -5.99
C ILE A 16 5.33 5.97 -5.04
N LEU A 17 6.52 6.41 -5.44
CA LEU A 17 7.42 7.20 -4.59
C LEU A 17 7.00 8.67 -4.41
N SER A 18 6.17 9.21 -5.31
CA SER A 18 5.59 10.55 -5.14
C SER A 18 4.58 10.60 -4.00
N HIS A 19 3.91 9.47 -3.70
CA HIS A 19 2.90 9.39 -2.63
C HIS A 19 3.50 8.92 -1.30
N ASN A 20 4.37 7.91 -1.31
CA ASN A 20 4.98 7.40 -0.08
C ASN A 20 6.38 6.83 -0.32
N LYS A 21 7.34 7.25 0.52
CA LYS A 21 8.74 6.79 0.46
C LYS A 21 9.08 5.70 1.48
N ASN A 22 8.10 5.27 2.28
CA ASN A 22 8.27 4.15 3.20
C ASN A 22 8.50 2.86 2.41
N ALA A 23 9.55 2.12 2.77
CA ALA A 23 9.97 0.92 2.04
C ALA A 23 8.91 -0.19 2.03
N ALA A 24 8.28 -0.48 3.16
CA ALA A 24 7.23 -1.50 3.25
C ALA A 24 5.98 -1.12 2.44
N THR A 25 5.62 0.16 2.41
CA THR A 25 4.54 0.65 1.54
C THR A 25 4.92 0.54 0.07
N CYS A 26 6.15 0.87 -0.30
CA CYS A 26 6.63 0.74 -1.68
C CYS A 26 6.58 -0.72 -2.14
N ALA A 27 7.13 -1.65 -1.34
CA ALA A 27 7.11 -3.08 -1.62
C ALA A 27 5.68 -3.61 -1.83
N ALA A 28 4.76 -3.27 -0.91
CA ALA A 28 3.36 -3.66 -1.02
C ALA A 28 2.67 -3.05 -2.26
N SER A 29 2.95 -1.78 -2.60
CA SER A 29 2.38 -1.13 -3.78
C SER A 29 2.88 -1.75 -5.09
N VAL A 30 4.17 -2.10 -5.18
CA VAL A 30 4.73 -2.82 -6.34
C VAL A 30 4.07 -4.19 -6.48
N PHE A 31 3.97 -4.95 -5.37
CA PHE A 31 3.30 -6.25 -5.36
C PHE A 31 1.85 -6.14 -5.84
N VAL A 32 1.07 -5.19 -5.29
CA VAL A 32 -0.33 -5.00 -5.69
C VAL A 32 -0.44 -4.61 -7.17
N PHE A 33 0.45 -3.75 -7.67
CA PHE A 33 0.46 -3.39 -9.09
C PHE A 33 0.65 -4.61 -9.99
N ILE A 34 1.66 -5.44 -9.71
CA ILE A 34 1.95 -6.67 -10.48
C ILE A 34 0.83 -7.70 -10.32
N LEU A 35 0.24 -7.80 -9.13
CA LEU A 35 -0.90 -8.68 -8.89
C LEU A 35 -2.09 -8.31 -9.77
N LEU A 36 -2.45 -7.03 -9.81
CA LEU A 36 -3.56 -6.53 -10.61
C LEU A 36 -3.29 -6.70 -12.11
N GLU A 37 -2.05 -6.43 -12.55
CA GLU A 37 -1.64 -6.70 -13.93
C GLU A 37 -1.83 -8.17 -14.28
N THR A 38 -1.35 -9.07 -13.41
CA THR A 38 -1.45 -10.52 -13.59
C THR A 38 -2.90 -10.99 -13.65
N ILE A 39 -3.74 -10.54 -12.72
CA ILE A 39 -5.17 -10.87 -12.70
C ILE A 39 -5.85 -10.43 -14.00
N ILE A 40 -5.63 -9.19 -14.42
CA ILE A 40 -6.30 -8.60 -15.57
C ILE A 40 -5.82 -9.23 -16.89
N MET A 41 -4.50 -9.43 -17.02
CA MET A 41 -3.92 -9.99 -18.25
C MET A 41 -4.21 -11.47 -18.42
N ARG A 42 -4.20 -12.24 -17.32
CA ARG A 42 -4.47 -13.69 -17.35
C ARG A 42 -5.95 -14.02 -17.14
N GLN A 43 -6.80 -13.00 -16.93
CA GLN A 43 -8.23 -13.14 -16.66
C GLN A 43 -8.51 -14.14 -15.52
N LEU A 44 -7.79 -13.98 -14.41
CA LEU A 44 -7.91 -14.90 -13.28
C LEU A 44 -9.28 -14.80 -12.62
N ILE A 45 -9.87 -15.95 -12.32
CA ILE A 45 -11.17 -16.06 -11.66
C ILE A 45 -11.07 -16.31 -10.15
N ALA A 46 -9.87 -16.57 -9.64
CA ALA A 46 -9.59 -16.80 -8.23
C ALA A 46 -8.13 -16.48 -7.89
N LEU A 47 -7.84 -16.25 -6.61
CA LEU A 47 -6.48 -16.17 -6.09
C LEU A 47 -6.08 -17.53 -5.52
N ASP A 48 -5.09 -18.14 -6.15
CA ASP A 48 -4.41 -19.33 -5.64
C ASP A 48 -3.00 -19.00 -5.13
N SER A 49 -2.40 -19.94 -4.42
CA SER A 49 -1.05 -19.77 -3.86
C SER A 49 0.04 -19.66 -4.94
N VAL A 50 -0.18 -20.22 -6.12
CA VAL A 50 0.81 -20.23 -7.22
C VAL A 50 0.93 -18.83 -7.82
N VAL A 51 -0.19 -18.17 -8.09
CA VAL A 51 -0.24 -16.79 -8.59
C VAL A 51 0.41 -15.83 -7.60
N LEU A 52 0.10 -15.97 -6.30
CA LEU A 52 0.69 -15.10 -5.28
C LEU A 52 2.21 -15.29 -5.16
N LYS A 53 2.70 -16.54 -5.19
CA LYS A 53 4.13 -16.85 -5.19
C LYS A 53 4.85 -16.24 -6.39
N GLN A 54 4.29 -16.42 -7.59
CA GLN A 54 4.87 -15.84 -8.80
C GLN A 54 4.88 -14.31 -8.73
N THR A 55 3.78 -13.70 -8.26
CA THR A 55 3.70 -12.24 -8.12
C THR A 55 4.73 -11.71 -7.11
N ALA A 56 4.98 -12.45 -6.03
CA ALA A 56 6.00 -12.10 -5.05
C ALA A 56 7.42 -12.14 -5.65
N GLU A 57 7.72 -13.17 -6.43
CA GLU A 57 8.99 -13.30 -7.16
C GLU A 57 9.15 -12.16 -8.18
N ASP A 58 8.13 -11.92 -9.01
CA ASP A 58 8.14 -10.87 -10.02
C ASP A 58 8.31 -9.48 -9.38
N ALA A 59 7.68 -9.23 -8.23
CA ALA A 59 7.86 -7.99 -7.46
C ALA A 59 9.28 -7.83 -6.92
N TYR A 60 9.87 -8.92 -6.42
CA TYR A 60 11.24 -8.90 -5.93
C TYR A 60 12.24 -8.63 -7.05
N GLN A 61 12.13 -9.33 -8.18
CA GLN A 61 12.95 -9.12 -9.36
C GLN A 61 12.79 -7.70 -9.91
N PHE A 62 11.56 -7.20 -10.02
CA PHE A 62 11.27 -5.84 -10.50
C PHE A 62 12.02 -4.78 -9.67
N VAL A 63 12.01 -4.90 -8.34
CA VAL A 63 12.69 -3.96 -7.44
C VAL A 63 14.21 -4.05 -7.57
N GLN A 64 14.77 -5.26 -7.75
CA GLN A 64 16.21 -5.45 -7.94
C GLN A 64 16.69 -4.82 -9.25
N GLU A 65 16.04 -5.16 -10.36
CA GLU A 65 16.38 -4.68 -11.71
C GLU A 65 16.30 -3.16 -11.83
N HIS A 66 15.30 -2.57 -11.17
CA HIS A 66 15.02 -1.13 -11.26
C HIS A 66 15.51 -0.34 -10.05
N SER A 67 16.41 -0.90 -9.23
CA SER A 67 16.95 -0.27 -8.01
C SER A 67 17.49 1.16 -8.24
N ALA A 68 18.14 1.40 -9.37
CA ALA A 68 18.61 2.73 -9.77
C ALA A 68 17.46 3.74 -9.98
N LEU A 69 16.31 3.31 -10.50
CA LEU A 69 15.14 4.16 -10.66
C LEU A 69 14.51 4.52 -9.31
N PHE A 70 14.46 3.57 -8.37
CA PHE A 70 14.02 3.87 -7.00
C PHE A 70 14.92 4.92 -6.33
N PHE A 71 16.24 4.82 -6.54
CA PHE A 71 17.20 5.82 -6.07
C PHE A 71 16.94 7.20 -6.67
N ASN A 72 16.79 7.28 -8.00
CA ASN A 72 16.58 8.53 -8.72
C ASN A 72 15.28 9.24 -8.33
N ASN A 73 14.26 8.49 -7.91
CA ASN A 73 12.99 9.01 -7.41
C ASN A 73 12.97 9.26 -5.89
N GLY A 74 14.12 9.16 -5.22
CA GLY A 74 14.29 9.55 -3.82
C GLY A 74 13.86 8.49 -2.79
N GLY A 75 13.69 7.24 -3.21
CA GLY A 75 13.61 6.09 -2.32
C GLY A 75 15.01 5.60 -1.90
N ASN A 76 15.09 4.85 -0.80
CA ASN A 76 16.32 4.12 -0.45
C ASN A 76 16.24 2.71 -1.04
N PRO A 77 17.01 2.37 -2.09
CA PRO A 77 16.91 1.09 -2.76
C PRO A 77 17.18 -0.09 -1.83
N GLN A 78 18.15 0.01 -0.93
CA GLN A 78 18.52 -1.08 -0.04
C GLN A 78 17.36 -1.45 0.89
N ASN A 79 16.75 -0.44 1.53
CA ASN A 79 15.60 -0.67 2.41
C ASN A 79 14.39 -1.19 1.63
N ILE A 80 14.18 -0.72 0.39
CA ILE A 80 13.07 -1.19 -0.46
C ILE A 80 13.31 -2.64 -0.89
N ILE A 81 14.53 -3.03 -1.26
CA ILE A 81 14.90 -4.41 -1.57
C ILE A 81 14.69 -5.31 -0.35
N GLU A 82 15.13 -4.88 0.84
CA GLU A 82 14.94 -5.63 2.08
C GLU A 82 13.44 -5.79 2.43
N ALA A 83 12.66 -4.72 2.32
CA ALA A 83 11.21 -4.78 2.51
C ALA A 83 10.54 -5.71 1.50
N THR A 84 10.98 -5.68 0.24
CA THR A 84 10.40 -6.53 -0.81
C THR A 84 10.79 -7.99 -0.58
N LYS A 85 11.99 -8.26 -0.07
CA LYS A 85 12.40 -9.60 0.37
C LYS A 85 11.54 -10.11 1.53
N ASP A 86 11.35 -9.30 2.57
CA ASP A 86 10.49 -9.69 3.70
C ASP A 86 9.04 -9.93 3.26
N LEU A 87 8.52 -9.11 2.33
CA LEU A 87 7.19 -9.31 1.76
C LEU A 87 7.15 -10.59 0.93
N HIS A 88 8.17 -10.85 0.13
CA HIS A 88 8.31 -12.07 -0.65
C HIS A 88 8.28 -13.32 0.25
N ASP A 89 9.09 -13.33 1.31
CA ASP A 89 9.15 -14.43 2.27
C ASP A 89 7.81 -14.63 3.00
N LEU A 90 7.11 -13.53 3.31
CA LEU A 90 5.75 -13.57 3.84
C LEU A 90 4.78 -14.24 2.86
N ILE A 91 4.79 -13.85 1.57
CA ILE A 91 3.83 -14.33 0.58
C ILE A 91 4.10 -15.78 0.18
N ILE A 92 5.36 -16.21 0.07
CA ILE A 92 5.69 -17.58 -0.38
C ILE A 92 5.07 -18.66 0.51
N ASN A 93 5.08 -18.47 1.83
CA ASN A 93 4.54 -19.45 2.77
C ASN A 93 3.20 -19.01 3.39
N LEU A 94 2.45 -18.16 2.68
CA LEU A 94 1.20 -17.61 3.18
C LEU A 94 0.14 -18.71 3.33
N PRO A 95 -0.38 -18.99 4.56
CA PRO A 95 -1.25 -20.13 4.81
C PRO A 95 -2.71 -19.80 4.48
N LEU A 96 -3.01 -19.54 3.21
CA LEU A 96 -4.34 -19.06 2.75
C LEU A 96 -5.52 -19.94 3.17
N GLU A 97 -5.31 -21.26 3.24
CA GLU A 97 -6.34 -22.25 3.59
C GLU A 97 -6.51 -22.44 5.12
N SER A 98 -5.66 -21.80 5.92
CA SER A 98 -5.74 -21.89 7.38
C SER A 98 -6.82 -21.00 7.96
N ASP A 99 -7.15 -21.21 9.24
CA ASP A 99 -8.03 -20.30 9.95
C ASP A 99 -7.39 -18.89 10.13
N GLU A 100 -8.23 -17.89 10.37
CA GLU A 100 -7.80 -16.50 10.51
C GLU A 100 -6.81 -16.29 11.66
N THR A 101 -6.86 -17.13 12.70
CA THR A 101 -5.97 -17.01 13.87
C THR A 101 -4.56 -17.47 13.50
N HIS A 102 -4.44 -18.62 12.83
CA HIS A 102 -3.18 -19.13 12.32
C HIS A 102 -2.59 -18.18 11.28
N TYR A 103 -3.43 -17.73 10.33
CA TYR A 103 -3.05 -16.73 9.32
C TYR A 103 -2.49 -15.44 9.93
N THR A 104 -3.18 -14.92 10.95
CA THR A 104 -2.75 -13.70 11.68
C THR A 104 -1.41 -13.93 12.38
N ARG A 105 -1.26 -15.04 13.10
CA ARG A 105 -0.01 -15.37 13.81
C ARG A 105 1.19 -15.48 12.87
N TYR A 106 0.97 -16.00 11.66
CA TYR A 106 2.02 -16.09 10.64
C TYR A 106 2.44 -14.71 10.10
N CYS A 107 1.49 -13.82 9.82
CA CYS A 107 1.78 -12.53 9.17
C CYS A 107 2.38 -11.46 10.11
N ILE A 108 1.94 -11.41 11.38
CA ILE A 108 2.29 -10.35 12.33
C ILE A 108 3.81 -10.16 12.55
N PRO A 109 4.63 -11.23 12.68
CA PRO A 109 6.08 -11.08 12.86
C PRO A 109 6.76 -10.24 11.77
N PHE A 110 6.33 -10.38 10.51
CA PHE A 110 6.88 -9.60 9.40
C PHE A 110 6.55 -8.12 9.53
N ALA A 111 5.32 -7.77 9.93
CA ALA A 111 4.95 -6.39 10.18
C ALA A 111 5.71 -5.77 11.36
N ASN A 112 5.97 -6.55 12.41
CA ASN A 112 6.69 -6.08 13.58
C ASN A 112 8.18 -5.81 13.31
N ARG A 113 8.81 -6.43 12.29
CA ARG A 113 10.17 -6.08 11.86
C ARG A 113 10.28 -4.63 11.37
N TRP A 114 9.21 -4.13 10.76
CA TRP A 114 9.15 -2.79 10.14
C TRP A 114 8.50 -1.73 11.04
N SER A 115 8.18 -2.09 12.28
CA SER A 115 7.47 -1.26 13.23
C SER A 115 8.16 -1.21 14.58
N LYS A 116 8.16 -0.03 15.21
CA LYS A 116 8.58 0.11 16.61
C LYS A 116 7.53 -0.41 17.59
N ASN A 117 6.29 -0.52 17.13
CA ASN A 117 5.17 -1.00 17.93
C ASN A 117 4.94 -2.48 17.65
N GLU A 118 4.67 -3.24 18.70
CA GLU A 118 4.24 -4.63 18.60
C GLU A 118 2.75 -4.68 18.23
N TYR A 119 2.47 -5.18 17.03
CA TYR A 119 1.12 -5.45 16.57
C TYR A 119 0.69 -6.85 16.94
N THR A 120 -0.61 -7.00 17.20
CA THR A 120 -1.26 -8.28 17.54
C THR A 120 -2.42 -8.62 16.61
N ARG A 121 -2.78 -7.72 15.68
CA ARG A 121 -3.93 -7.85 14.78
C ARG A 121 -3.57 -7.35 13.39
N LEU A 122 -4.13 -7.97 12.35
CA LEU A 122 -3.89 -7.54 10.97
C LEU A 122 -4.64 -6.27 10.55
N THR A 123 -5.59 -5.82 11.37
CA THR A 123 -6.44 -4.65 11.08
C THR A 123 -5.77 -3.30 11.41
N VAL A 124 -4.45 -3.28 11.62
CA VAL A 124 -3.67 -2.09 11.97
C VAL A 124 -3.20 -1.35 10.71
N ASN A 125 -2.72 -0.11 10.85
CA ASN A 125 -2.26 0.68 9.70
C ASN A 125 -0.82 0.30 9.31
N HIS A 126 -0.62 -0.89 8.76
CA HIS A 126 0.68 -1.33 8.27
C HIS A 126 0.52 -2.15 6.98
N PRO A 127 1.34 -1.90 5.94
CA PRO A 127 1.21 -2.60 4.65
C PRO A 127 1.33 -4.12 4.79
N PHE A 128 2.28 -4.63 5.57
CA PHE A 128 2.44 -6.09 5.82
C PHE A 128 1.36 -6.69 6.74
N THR A 129 0.35 -5.92 7.11
CA THR A 129 -0.83 -6.42 7.83
C THR A 129 -2.08 -6.35 6.96
N LEU A 130 -2.36 -5.18 6.37
CA LEU A 130 -3.56 -4.95 5.57
C LEU A 130 -3.51 -5.66 4.23
N LEU A 131 -2.35 -5.74 3.57
CA LEU A 131 -2.24 -6.46 2.31
C LEU A 131 -2.51 -7.96 2.50
N PRO A 132 -1.84 -8.67 3.42
CA PRO A 132 -2.17 -10.08 3.69
C PRO A 132 -3.62 -10.27 4.14
N LEU A 133 -4.18 -9.38 4.96
CA LEU A 133 -5.59 -9.48 5.35
C LEU A 133 -6.53 -9.31 4.16
N ALA A 134 -6.22 -8.40 3.22
CA ALA A 134 -7.02 -8.23 2.02
C ALA A 134 -6.98 -9.48 1.14
N LEU A 135 -5.82 -10.09 0.94
CA LEU A 135 -5.66 -11.34 0.21
C LEU A 135 -6.48 -12.48 0.85
N TYR A 136 -6.41 -12.60 2.18
CA TYR A 136 -7.19 -13.60 2.92
C TYR A 136 -8.70 -13.37 2.78
N CYS A 137 -9.16 -12.13 2.91
CA CYS A 137 -10.58 -11.78 2.73
C CYS A 137 -11.05 -12.13 1.31
N VAL A 138 -10.28 -11.82 0.27
CA VAL A 138 -10.65 -12.14 -1.12
C VAL A 138 -10.63 -13.64 -1.37
N HIS A 139 -9.67 -14.38 -0.81
CA HIS A 139 -9.54 -15.82 -0.99
C HIS A 139 -10.67 -16.60 -0.29
N THR A 140 -11.02 -16.22 0.94
CA THR A 140 -12.00 -16.96 1.77
C THR A 140 -13.43 -16.41 1.68
N GLY A 141 -13.59 -15.17 1.21
CA GLY A 141 -14.87 -14.48 1.20
C GLY A 141 -15.78 -14.91 0.04
N GLN A 142 -17.09 -14.89 0.28
CA GLN A 142 -18.08 -15.07 -0.77
C GLN A 142 -18.24 -13.77 -1.58
N LYS A 143 -18.27 -13.88 -2.91
CA LYS A 143 -18.32 -12.73 -3.84
C LYS A 143 -19.35 -11.66 -3.43
N ASP A 144 -20.58 -12.07 -3.14
CA ASP A 144 -21.70 -11.15 -2.92
C ASP A 144 -21.65 -10.43 -1.56
N SER A 145 -21.00 -11.03 -0.56
CA SER A 145 -20.89 -10.47 0.79
C SER A 145 -19.49 -9.94 1.12
N LEU A 146 -18.54 -10.07 0.19
CA LEU A 146 -17.11 -9.85 0.42
C LEU A 146 -16.80 -8.48 1.04
N LEU A 147 -17.36 -7.40 0.48
CA LEU A 147 -17.10 -6.05 0.95
C LEU A 147 -17.68 -5.81 2.35
N TYR A 148 -18.87 -6.35 2.63
CA TYR A 148 -19.48 -6.26 3.95
C TYR A 148 -18.68 -7.06 4.99
N SER A 149 -18.25 -8.28 4.64
CA SER A 149 -17.38 -9.10 5.49
C SER A 149 -16.05 -8.41 5.79
N ALA A 150 -15.45 -7.71 4.81
CA ALA A 150 -14.23 -6.93 5.01
C ALA A 150 -14.45 -5.74 5.97
N ILE A 151 -15.60 -5.06 5.89
CA ILE A 151 -15.96 -3.98 6.83
C ILE A 151 -16.10 -4.53 8.25
N HIS A 152 -16.71 -5.71 8.42
CA HIS A 152 -16.89 -6.33 9.72
C HIS A 152 -15.59 -6.75 10.42
N LYS A 153 -14.44 -6.79 9.71
CA LYS A 153 -13.13 -7.00 10.34
C LYS A 153 -12.74 -5.87 11.31
N GLY A 154 -13.27 -4.66 11.10
CA GLY A 154 -12.97 -3.51 11.95
C GLY A 154 -11.53 -2.99 11.82
N GLY A 155 -11.11 -2.12 12.75
CA GLY A 155 -9.80 -1.48 12.70
C GLY A 155 -9.67 -0.47 11.55
N LYS A 156 -8.68 -0.66 10.66
CA LYS A 156 -8.39 0.24 9.54
C LYS A 156 -9.17 -0.11 8.26
N ILE A 157 -10.49 -0.22 8.41
CA ILE A 157 -11.42 -0.55 7.31
C ILE A 157 -11.39 0.45 6.15
N SER A 158 -11.07 1.72 6.43
CA SER A 158 -10.94 2.76 5.40
C SER A 158 -9.81 2.49 4.41
N LEU A 159 -8.86 1.62 4.75
CA LEU A 159 -7.77 1.19 3.88
C LEU A 159 -7.96 -0.27 3.42
N LEU A 160 -8.46 -1.13 4.30
CA LEU A 160 -8.71 -2.53 3.99
C LEU A 160 -9.80 -2.69 2.91
N THR A 161 -10.95 -2.05 3.09
CA THR A 161 -12.12 -2.25 2.20
C THR A 161 -11.83 -1.80 0.77
N PRO A 162 -11.20 -0.63 0.51
CA PRO A 162 -10.79 -0.28 -0.84
C PRO A 162 -9.79 -1.25 -1.46
N LEU A 163 -8.85 -1.78 -0.66
CA LEU A 163 -7.87 -2.76 -1.15
C LEU A 163 -8.53 -4.09 -1.53
N VAL A 164 -9.45 -4.59 -0.70
CA VAL A 164 -10.26 -5.77 -1.00
C VAL A 164 -11.10 -5.53 -2.25
N ALA A 165 -11.78 -4.37 -2.35
CA ALA A 165 -12.58 -4.03 -3.51
C ALA A 165 -11.75 -3.95 -4.80
N LEU A 166 -10.55 -3.37 -4.73
CA LEU A 166 -9.63 -3.26 -5.86
C LEU A 166 -9.23 -4.64 -6.42
N ILE A 167 -8.83 -5.56 -5.53
CA ILE A 167 -8.42 -6.92 -5.93
C ILE A 167 -9.65 -7.71 -6.42
N ALA A 168 -10.77 -7.63 -5.71
CA ALA A 168 -11.97 -8.39 -6.06
C ALA A 168 -12.61 -7.94 -7.37
N THR A 169 -12.63 -6.63 -7.63
CA THR A 169 -13.11 -6.10 -8.91
C THR A 169 -12.21 -6.46 -10.08
N ALA A 170 -10.91 -6.64 -9.85
CA ALA A 170 -10.00 -7.16 -10.87
C ALA A 170 -10.32 -8.63 -11.22
N LEU A 171 -10.67 -9.46 -10.23
CA LEU A 171 -10.98 -10.89 -10.41
C LEU A 171 -12.38 -11.14 -11.00
N TYR A 172 -13.39 -10.48 -10.43
CA TYR A 172 -14.79 -10.82 -10.66
C TYR A 172 -15.56 -9.74 -11.43
N GLY A 173 -14.89 -8.64 -11.78
CA GLY A 173 -15.51 -7.47 -12.41
C GLY A 173 -16.23 -6.56 -11.42
N TYR A 174 -16.92 -5.56 -11.99
CA TYR A 174 -17.61 -4.50 -11.24
C TYR A 174 -18.77 -5.02 -10.38
N ASP A 175 -19.33 -6.17 -10.70
CA ASP A 175 -20.51 -6.74 -10.03
C ASP A 175 -20.29 -7.09 -8.55
N VAL A 176 -19.03 -7.13 -8.10
CA VAL A 176 -18.69 -7.31 -6.67
C VAL A 176 -19.15 -6.12 -5.83
N ILE A 177 -19.23 -4.92 -6.42
CA ILE A 177 -19.63 -3.73 -5.69
C ILE A 177 -21.16 -3.68 -5.67
N PRO A 178 -21.79 -3.74 -4.48
CA PRO A 178 -23.24 -3.65 -4.37
C PRO A 178 -23.78 -2.33 -4.96
N LYS A 179 -24.83 -2.42 -5.79
CA LYS A 179 -25.42 -1.26 -6.50
C LYS A 179 -25.86 -0.14 -5.56
N ASN A 180 -26.43 -0.51 -4.41
CA ASN A 180 -26.82 0.44 -3.36
C ASN A 180 -25.63 1.27 -2.87
N LEU A 181 -24.44 0.69 -2.74
CA LEU A 181 -23.25 1.46 -2.35
C LEU A 181 -22.85 2.44 -3.44
N ILE A 182 -22.82 2.00 -4.70
CA ILE A 182 -22.52 2.85 -5.86
C ILE A 182 -23.48 4.05 -5.93
N ASP A 183 -24.76 3.83 -5.69
CA ASP A 183 -25.79 4.87 -5.75
C ASP A 183 -25.63 5.93 -4.66
N THR A 184 -25.05 5.56 -3.53
CA THR A 184 -24.78 6.47 -2.39
C THR A 184 -23.43 7.17 -2.45
N VAL A 185 -22.59 6.89 -3.45
CA VAL A 185 -21.27 7.52 -3.59
C VAL A 185 -21.42 9.03 -3.81
N VAL A 186 -20.80 9.83 -2.95
CA VAL A 186 -20.68 11.28 -3.13
C VAL A 186 -19.90 11.54 -4.43
N ASN A 187 -20.35 12.51 -5.23
CA ASN A 187 -19.78 12.80 -6.55
C ASN A 187 -19.84 11.66 -7.57
N LYS A 188 -20.74 10.67 -7.40
CA LYS A 188 -20.94 9.53 -8.33
C LYS A 188 -20.87 9.93 -9.82
N LYS A 189 -21.62 10.96 -10.23
CA LYS A 189 -21.65 11.40 -11.65
C LYS A 189 -20.26 11.81 -12.16
N ARG A 190 -19.50 12.53 -11.34
CA ARG A 190 -18.16 13.02 -11.70
C ARG A 190 -17.15 11.87 -11.75
N ILE A 191 -17.24 10.93 -10.80
CA ILE A 191 -16.41 9.71 -10.79
C ILE A 191 -16.70 8.84 -12.02
N LEU A 192 -17.97 8.61 -12.35
CA LEU A 192 -18.35 7.83 -13.54
C LEU A 192 -17.92 8.52 -14.83
N GLN A 193 -18.02 9.85 -14.91
CA GLN A 193 -17.52 10.62 -16.04
C GLN A 193 -15.99 10.48 -16.17
N LEU A 194 -15.26 10.56 -15.06
CA LEU A 194 -13.81 10.37 -15.04
C LEU A 194 -13.43 8.96 -15.56
N LEU A 195 -14.12 7.92 -15.09
CA LEU A 195 -13.92 6.55 -15.56
C LEU A 195 -14.20 6.40 -17.06
N ALA A 196 -15.27 7.03 -17.57
CA ALA A 196 -15.58 7.03 -18.99
C ALA A 196 -14.49 7.74 -19.83
N LEU A 197 -13.99 8.89 -19.37
CA LEU A 197 -12.90 9.62 -20.02
C LEU A 197 -11.57 8.84 -20.03
N LEU A 198 -11.28 8.13 -18.93
CA LEU A 198 -10.14 7.22 -18.86
C LEU A 198 -10.30 6.03 -19.82
N GLN A 199 -11.53 5.55 -20.00
CA GLN A 199 -11.83 4.48 -20.94
C GLN A 199 -11.71 4.91 -22.40
N SER A 200 -12.06 6.16 -22.72
CA SER A 200 -11.96 6.73 -24.06
C SER A 200 -10.63 7.41 -24.38
N HIS A 201 -9.66 7.37 -23.48
CA HIS A 201 -8.34 8.01 -23.61
C HIS A 201 -8.39 9.52 -23.94
N SER A 202 -9.48 10.19 -23.61
CA SER A 202 -9.73 11.60 -23.97
C SER A 202 -9.56 12.55 -22.79
N ILE A 203 -8.88 12.09 -21.74
CA ILE A 203 -8.76 12.83 -20.50
C ILE A 203 -7.75 13.98 -20.63
N SER A 204 -8.19 15.19 -20.32
CA SER A 204 -7.32 16.37 -20.25
C SER A 204 -6.66 16.45 -18.87
N ILE A 205 -5.38 16.80 -18.83
CA ILE A 205 -4.64 16.98 -17.58
C ILE A 205 -5.21 18.13 -16.72
N ASN A 206 -5.82 19.13 -17.36
CA ASN A 206 -6.49 20.23 -16.67
C ASN A 206 -7.73 19.73 -15.92
N TYR A 207 -8.50 18.85 -16.55
CA TYR A 207 -9.67 18.23 -15.92
C TYR A 207 -9.28 17.35 -14.73
N LEU A 208 -8.20 16.56 -14.86
CA LEU A 208 -7.65 15.77 -13.74
C LEU A 208 -7.22 16.66 -12.58
N THR A 209 -6.47 17.73 -12.87
CA THR A 209 -5.97 18.65 -11.84
C THR A 209 -7.13 19.31 -11.09
N GLU A 210 -8.14 19.78 -11.82
CA GLU A 210 -9.33 20.39 -11.23
C GLU A 210 -10.15 19.38 -10.41
N PHE A 211 -10.28 18.14 -10.90
CA PHE A 211 -10.92 17.05 -10.17
C PHE A 211 -10.23 16.83 -8.82
N PHE A 212 -8.91 16.62 -8.81
CA PHE A 212 -8.16 16.36 -7.58
C PHE A 212 -8.19 17.53 -6.60
N GLN A 213 -8.07 18.77 -7.08
CA GLN A 213 -8.18 19.96 -6.21
C GLN A 213 -9.55 20.08 -5.53
N ASN A 214 -10.62 19.70 -6.22
CA ASN A 214 -11.96 19.71 -5.66
C ASN A 214 -12.16 18.59 -4.64
N GLU A 215 -11.68 17.38 -4.93
CA GLU A 215 -11.74 16.24 -4.01
C GLU A 215 -10.87 16.47 -2.76
N GLU A 216 -9.71 17.11 -2.91
CA GLU A 216 -8.84 17.46 -1.78
C GLU A 216 -9.55 18.40 -0.81
N LYS A 217 -10.21 19.45 -1.31
CA LYS A 217 -10.98 20.40 -0.48
C LYS A 217 -12.13 19.72 0.25
N LEU A 218 -12.85 18.80 -0.42
CA LEU A 218 -13.91 18.02 0.21
C LEU A 218 -13.36 17.13 1.33
N THR A 219 -12.26 16.43 1.06
CA THR A 219 -11.59 15.56 2.04
C THR A 219 -11.09 16.35 3.26
N GLN A 220 -10.53 17.55 3.03
CA GLN A 220 -10.10 18.44 4.12
C GLN A 220 -11.30 18.85 5.00
N LYS A 221 -12.42 19.22 4.39
CA LYS A 221 -13.64 19.57 5.12
C LYS A 221 -14.20 18.40 5.93
N GLU A 222 -14.18 17.18 5.40
CA GLU A 222 -14.58 15.97 6.14
C GLU A 222 -13.66 15.69 7.34
N LEU A 223 -12.34 15.88 7.17
CA LEU A 223 -11.37 15.76 8.26
C LEU A 223 -11.63 16.81 9.35
N GLU A 224 -11.85 18.07 8.98
CA GLU A 224 -12.18 19.14 9.91
C GLU A 224 -13.49 18.87 10.65
N GLU A 225 -14.53 18.39 9.96
CA GLU A 225 -15.80 18.03 10.58
C GLU A 225 -15.64 16.86 11.56
N ARG A 226 -14.89 15.83 11.15
CA ARG A 226 -14.54 14.71 12.02
C ARG A 226 -13.79 15.18 13.25
N GLU A 227 -12.75 16.00 13.09
CA GLU A 227 -12.00 16.56 14.20
C GLU A 227 -12.89 17.37 15.12
N SER A 228 -13.78 18.22 14.57
CA SER A 228 -14.73 19.02 15.33
C SER A 228 -15.66 18.18 16.19
N LYS A 229 -16.19 17.07 15.66
CA LYS A 229 -17.04 16.12 16.39
C LYS A 229 -16.26 15.33 17.45
N LEU A 230 -14.98 15.05 17.20
CA LEU A 230 -14.10 14.32 18.10
C LEU A 230 -13.37 15.21 19.12
N LYS A 231 -13.55 16.54 19.11
CA LYS A 231 -12.93 17.49 20.07
C LYS A 231 -13.18 17.13 21.54
N HIS A 232 -14.31 16.49 21.83
CA HIS A 232 -14.66 16.07 23.20
C HIS A 232 -13.94 14.79 23.66
N ILE A 233 -13.40 14.00 22.72
CA ILE A 233 -12.65 12.78 23.01
C ILE A 233 -11.18 13.18 23.17
N LYS A 234 -10.78 13.49 24.42
CA LYS A 234 -9.38 13.67 24.75
C LYS A 234 -8.64 12.36 24.45
N SER A 235 -7.77 12.36 23.45
CA SER A 235 -6.87 11.23 23.26
C SER A 235 -6.07 11.05 24.55
N LYS A 236 -6.17 9.87 25.17
CA LYS A 236 -5.27 9.51 26.28
C LYS A 236 -3.87 9.58 25.69
N GLN A 237 -3.12 10.64 26.00
CA GLN A 237 -1.69 10.67 25.75
C GLN A 237 -1.11 9.47 26.49
N THR A 238 -0.70 8.44 25.75
CA THR A 238 0.13 7.38 26.29
C THR A 238 1.37 8.05 26.86
N GLY A 239 1.51 8.01 28.18
CA GLY A 239 2.65 8.58 28.88
C GLY A 239 3.93 8.10 28.22
N LYS A 240 4.87 9.04 28.03
CA LYS A 240 6.22 8.72 27.55
C LYS A 240 6.76 7.55 28.37
N ASN A 241 6.95 6.39 27.74
CA ASN A 241 7.72 5.32 28.35
C ASN A 241 9.09 5.90 28.69
N LYS A 242 9.39 5.96 29.99
CA LYS A 242 10.71 6.33 30.49
C LYS A 242 11.72 5.34 29.91
N ASP A 243 12.84 5.89 29.46
CA ASP A 243 14.04 5.19 28.98
C ASP A 243 14.29 3.89 29.75
N LYS A 244 14.26 2.77 29.03
CA LYS A 244 14.99 1.57 29.43
C LYS A 244 16.25 1.48 28.58
N ASP A 245 17.38 1.64 29.27
CA ASP A 245 18.71 1.13 28.95
C ASP A 245 19.42 1.69 27.71
N THR A 246 19.79 2.97 27.83
CA THR A 246 20.74 3.70 26.96
C THR A 246 22.16 3.12 26.95
N TYR A 247 22.49 2.18 27.85
CA TYR A 247 23.83 1.60 27.95
C TYR A 247 24.03 0.31 27.14
N THR A 248 22.97 -0.46 26.85
CA THR A 248 23.03 -1.64 25.97
C THR A 248 22.95 -1.30 24.48
N SER A 249 22.47 -0.11 24.13
CA SER A 249 22.40 0.36 22.73
C SER A 249 23.72 0.94 22.18
N MET A 250 24.72 1.19 23.04
CA MET A 250 26.01 1.76 22.61
C MET A 250 26.99 0.73 22.05
N THR A 251 26.78 -0.56 22.28
CA THR A 251 27.70 -1.63 21.83
C THR A 251 27.30 -2.31 20.52
N TYR A 252 26.11 -2.03 19.98
CA TYR A 252 25.66 -2.56 18.67
C TYR A 252 25.61 -1.52 17.54
N HIS A 253 25.91 -0.26 17.81
CA HIS A 253 25.93 0.80 16.79
C HIS A 253 27.36 1.10 16.30
N VAL A 254 27.99 0.10 15.69
CA VAL A 254 29.04 0.36 14.70
C VAL A 254 28.66 -0.42 13.44
N VAL A 255 28.51 0.34 12.36
CA VAL A 255 28.17 -0.02 10.98
C VAL A 255 26.67 0.06 10.63
N GLU A 256 26.42 0.78 9.52
CA GLU A 256 25.14 1.03 8.81
C GLU A 256 24.30 2.27 9.17
N SER A 257 24.88 3.23 9.90
CA SER A 257 24.39 4.60 9.88
C SER A 257 25.36 5.48 9.09
N TRP A 258 24.89 6.05 7.97
CA TRP A 258 25.51 7.11 7.18
C TRP A 258 26.66 7.80 7.89
N THR A 259 27.89 7.58 7.41
CA THR A 259 29.04 8.28 7.98
C THR A 259 28.92 9.78 7.69
N LYS A 260 29.61 10.61 8.48
CA LYS A 260 29.67 12.07 8.21
C LYS A 260 30.15 12.36 6.77
N LEU A 261 30.95 11.45 6.20
CA LEU A 261 31.41 11.50 4.82
C LEU A 261 30.27 11.28 3.80
N ASP A 262 29.37 10.33 4.05
CA ASP A 262 28.22 10.06 3.17
C ASP A 262 27.21 11.22 3.18
N LYS A 263 26.95 11.79 4.37
CA LYS A 263 26.11 13.00 4.49
C LYS A 263 26.73 14.22 3.80
N ALA A 264 28.06 14.33 3.82
CA ALA A 264 28.78 15.41 3.16
C ALA A 264 28.77 15.25 1.63
N LYS A 265 28.95 14.01 1.12
CA LYS A 265 28.77 13.69 -0.30
C LYS A 265 27.34 14.01 -0.76
N TRP A 266 26.32 13.62 0.01
CA TRP A 266 24.91 13.92 -0.30
C TRP A 266 24.60 15.42 -0.37
N LYS A 267 25.14 16.22 0.56
CA LYS A 267 24.98 17.69 0.52
C LYS A 267 25.68 18.32 -0.68
N LYS A 268 26.88 17.84 -1.06
CA LYS A 268 27.62 18.35 -2.22
C LYS A 268 26.93 17.99 -3.54
N GLU A 269 26.43 16.76 -3.66
CA GLU A 269 25.76 16.31 -4.88
C GLU A 269 24.41 17.01 -5.09
N ARG A 270 23.63 17.22 -4.02
CA ARG A 270 22.41 18.04 -4.07
C ARG A 270 22.63 19.47 -4.50
N LYS A 271 23.77 20.06 -4.14
CA LYS A 271 24.12 21.42 -4.52
C LYS A 271 24.44 21.51 -6.00
N ARG A 272 25.22 20.55 -6.53
CA ARG A 272 25.52 20.43 -7.98
C ARG A 272 24.27 20.25 -8.84
N ILE A 273 23.30 19.45 -8.40
CA ILE A 273 22.05 19.21 -9.14
C ILE A 273 21.14 20.45 -9.14
N ARG A 274 21.26 21.34 -8.15
CA ARG A 274 20.49 22.61 -8.09
C ARG A 274 21.12 23.75 -8.89
N GLU A 275 22.41 23.65 -9.18
CA GLU A 275 23.20 24.68 -9.89
C GLU A 275 23.37 24.36 -11.38
N LYS A 276 22.83 23.23 -11.85
CA LYS A 276 22.61 22.90 -13.25
C LYS A 276 21.13 23.05 -13.59
#